data_AF-A0A921GAX4-F1
#
_entry.id   AF-A0A921GAX4-F1
#
_cell.length_a   1.000
_cell.length_b   1.000
_cell.length_c   1.000
_cell.angle_alpha   90.00
_cell.angle_beta   90.00
_cell.angle_gamma   90.00
#
_symmetry.space_group_name_H-M   'P 1'
#
loop_
_entity.id
_entity.type
_entity.pdbx_description
1 polymer ?
#
loop_
_entity_poly.entity_id
_entity_poly.type
_entity_poly.pdbx_seq_one_letter_code
_entity_poly.pdbx_strand_id
1 'polypeptide(L)'
;MIIVIQLLNSFYKNSNKEEVGNSTSSNVTQKDYTNESQAMVQGSIGSKEKQDEFGALIDEFLTYCVNGQVSQAYSLLSNDCKKTLYPTEKSFELNYYKSKFDTKKTYDFQLWSAIDKTYVYQVRIYGDMLSSGMINNEDYIQDYFSVIQDDNVYRINVSGYVKSTTYGYNGDETERYVGENNIGLMLKSIDSYMDYEIYHFMVNNYSDKNIFLNPLESYETLYLVDDKDNHINAMLTEITEDDFLVNANESKNIDIKFNRAYTTTTNVTKVCFERIIRDYDSFLTAKETYNDVFGISIEL
;
A
#
# COMPACT_ATOMS: atom_id res chain seq x y z
N MET A 1 6.85 -16.81 9.38
CA MET A 1 6.55 -15.97 10.56
C MET A 1 7.20 -14.62 10.31
N ILE A 2 6.44 -13.62 9.88
CA ILE A 2 6.99 -12.31 9.52
C ILE A 2 7.16 -11.50 10.81
N ILE A 3 8.42 -11.18 11.15
CA ILE A 3 8.76 -10.36 12.31
C ILE A 3 8.70 -8.90 11.87
N VAL A 4 7.61 -8.22 12.18
CA VAL A 4 7.50 -6.76 12.04
C VAL A 4 8.30 -6.12 13.18
N ILE A 5 9.38 -5.43 12.85
CA ILE A 5 10.14 -4.61 13.80
C ILE A 5 9.27 -3.41 14.19
N GLN A 6 8.63 -3.49 15.35
CA GLN A 6 7.99 -2.35 16.00
C GLN A 6 9.08 -1.50 16.67
N LEU A 7 9.37 -0.33 16.10
CA LEU A 7 10.09 0.71 16.82
C LEU A 7 9.14 1.33 17.86
N LEU A 8 9.10 0.76 19.06
CA LEU A 8 8.53 1.41 20.24
C LEU A 8 9.62 2.26 20.88
N ASN A 9 9.45 3.58 20.84
CA ASN A 9 10.13 4.47 21.79
C ASN A 9 9.10 5.04 22.78
N SER A 10 9.46 4.88 24.05
CA SER A 10 8.67 5.11 25.24
C SER A 10 8.44 6.58 25.56
N PHE A 11 7.23 6.93 25.97
CA PHE A 11 7.04 8.02 26.94
C PHE A 11 6.13 7.56 28.08
N TYR A 12 6.76 7.41 29.25
CA TYR A 12 6.10 7.16 30.53
C TYR A 12 5.44 8.45 31.03
N LYS A 13 4.15 8.36 31.38
CA LYS A 13 3.34 9.41 31.97
C LYS A 13 3.57 9.41 33.49
N ASN A 14 3.80 10.59 34.09
CA ASN A 14 3.66 10.77 35.53
C ASN A 14 2.33 11.46 35.83
N SER A 15 1.67 10.96 36.85
CA SER A 15 0.26 11.11 37.20
C SER A 15 -0.12 12.51 37.68
N ASN A 16 -1.34 12.95 37.34
CA ASN A 16 -2.32 13.40 38.33
C ASN A 16 -3.73 13.30 37.74
N LYS A 17 -4.63 12.67 38.50
CA LYS A 17 -6.06 12.55 38.24
C LYS A 17 -6.73 13.86 38.68
N GLU A 18 -7.56 14.43 37.83
CA GLU A 18 -8.78 15.11 38.25
C GLU A 18 -9.94 14.59 37.39
N GLU A 19 -11.01 14.19 38.06
CA GLU A 19 -12.29 13.83 37.45
C GLU A 19 -13.15 15.08 37.25
N VAL A 20 -14.15 14.90 36.38
CA VAL A 20 -15.43 15.63 36.26
C VAL A 20 -15.49 16.71 35.18
N GLY A 21 -16.45 16.55 34.25
CA GLY A 21 -17.02 17.65 33.48
C GLY A 21 -17.65 17.22 32.16
N ASN A 22 -18.90 16.78 32.19
CA ASN A 22 -19.72 16.71 30.98
C ASN A 22 -19.87 18.11 30.38
N SER A 23 -19.81 18.18 29.05
CA SER A 23 -20.04 19.34 28.16
C SER A 23 -18.78 20.13 27.76
N THR A 24 -18.28 19.86 26.56
CA THR A 24 -17.68 20.93 25.75
C THR A 24 -17.89 20.63 24.27
N SER A 25 -18.55 21.56 23.59
CA SER A 25 -18.68 21.68 22.15
C SER A 25 -17.35 21.45 21.43
N SER A 26 -17.32 20.47 20.54
CA SER A 26 -16.20 20.19 19.64
C SER A 26 -16.06 21.33 18.63
N ASN A 27 -15.28 22.36 18.97
CA ASN A 27 -14.90 23.40 18.01
C ASN A 27 -13.78 22.83 17.12
N VAL A 28 -14.13 21.98 16.16
CA VAL A 28 -13.25 21.58 15.06
C VAL A 28 -13.06 22.81 14.19
N THR A 29 -11.84 23.32 14.09
CA THR A 29 -11.51 24.42 13.19
C THR A 29 -10.93 23.83 11.93
N GLN A 30 -11.82 23.47 11.00
CA GLN A 30 -11.46 23.11 9.63
C GLN A 30 -10.69 24.27 9.01
N LYS A 31 -9.50 24.01 8.47
CA LYS A 31 -8.81 24.99 7.64
C LYS A 31 -9.38 24.80 6.24
N ASP A 32 -9.97 25.86 5.70
CA ASP A 32 -10.69 25.96 4.41
C ASP A 32 -10.58 24.72 3.51
N TYR A 33 -11.67 23.94 3.44
CA TYR A 33 -11.82 22.85 2.49
C TYR A 33 -11.86 23.40 1.05
N THR A 34 -10.80 23.17 0.28
CA THR A 34 -10.79 23.46 -1.16
C THR A 34 -11.38 22.28 -1.91
N ASN A 35 -12.70 22.31 -2.04
CA ASN A 35 -13.44 21.36 -2.85
C ASN A 35 -13.21 21.63 -4.35
N GLU A 36 -12.04 21.27 -4.87
CA GLU A 36 -11.68 21.44 -6.28
C GLU A 36 -12.06 20.20 -7.09
N SER A 37 -12.70 20.41 -8.23
CA SER A 37 -13.16 19.32 -9.11
C SER A 37 -12.07 18.82 -10.04
N GLN A 38 -11.05 19.66 -10.28
CA GLN A 38 -9.86 19.36 -11.04
C GLN A 38 -8.78 18.86 -10.09
N ALA A 39 -8.11 17.79 -10.46
CA ALA A 39 -7.02 17.24 -9.67
C ALA A 39 -5.74 18.03 -9.90
N MET A 40 -4.91 18.17 -8.87
CA MET A 40 -3.63 18.86 -8.98
C MET A 40 -2.65 18.20 -9.96
N VAL A 41 -2.68 16.87 -10.07
CA VAL A 41 -1.79 16.12 -10.98
C VAL A 41 -2.53 15.68 -12.23
N GLN A 42 -3.61 14.91 -12.09
CA GLN A 42 -4.29 14.31 -13.24
C GLN A 42 -5.74 13.97 -12.97
N GLY A 43 -6.61 14.30 -13.92
CA GLY A 43 -8.01 13.90 -13.93
C GLY A 43 -8.95 14.87 -13.22
N SER A 44 -10.23 14.51 -13.19
CA SER A 44 -11.27 15.28 -12.51
C SER A 44 -12.39 14.38 -12.03
N ILE A 45 -13.14 14.80 -11.01
CA ILE A 45 -14.25 14.00 -10.44
C ILE A 45 -15.44 13.89 -11.40
N GLY A 46 -15.54 14.78 -12.39
CA GLY A 46 -16.54 14.74 -13.45
C GLY A 46 -17.96 15.20 -13.04
N SER A 47 -18.28 15.29 -11.75
CA SER A 47 -19.56 15.82 -11.26
C SER A 47 -19.45 16.45 -9.87
N LYS A 48 -20.20 17.54 -9.63
CA LYS A 48 -20.26 18.21 -8.33
C LYS A 48 -20.83 17.33 -7.21
N GLU A 49 -21.81 16.48 -7.52
CA GLU A 49 -22.43 15.57 -6.55
C GLU A 49 -21.42 14.58 -5.96
N LYS A 50 -20.69 13.83 -6.80
CA LYS A 50 -19.60 12.95 -6.34
C LYS A 50 -18.52 13.70 -5.60
N GLN A 51 -18.22 14.91 -6.04
CA GLN A 51 -17.22 15.75 -5.41
C GLN A 51 -17.63 16.12 -3.97
N ASP A 52 -18.90 16.48 -3.76
CA ASP A 52 -19.43 16.75 -2.42
C ASP A 52 -19.50 15.48 -1.57
N GLU A 53 -19.88 14.35 -2.16
CA GLU A 53 -19.90 13.03 -1.50
C GLU A 53 -18.51 12.59 -1.00
N PHE A 54 -17.50 12.64 -1.87
CA PHE A 54 -16.13 12.24 -1.52
C PHE A 54 -15.52 13.18 -0.49
N GLY A 55 -15.79 14.48 -0.63
CA GLY A 55 -15.42 15.49 0.34
C GLY A 55 -15.97 15.22 1.73
N ALA A 56 -17.28 14.98 1.80
CA ALA A 56 -17.97 14.69 3.06
C ALA A 56 -17.43 13.40 3.71
N LEU A 57 -17.16 12.37 2.91
CA LEU A 57 -16.61 11.10 3.40
C LEU A 57 -15.22 11.28 4.05
N ILE A 58 -14.33 12.05 3.43
CA ILE A 58 -12.99 12.34 3.96
C ILE A 58 -13.07 13.22 5.21
N ASP A 59 -13.90 14.27 5.16
CA ASP A 59 -14.11 15.16 6.29
C ASP A 59 -14.69 14.42 7.51
N GLU A 60 -15.63 13.50 7.29
CA GLU A 60 -16.20 12.65 8.34
C GLU A 60 -15.14 11.75 8.97
N PHE A 61 -14.31 11.07 8.16
CA PHE A 61 -13.21 10.25 8.67
C PHE A 61 -12.21 11.05 9.52
N LEU A 62 -11.79 12.22 9.02
CA LEU A 62 -10.84 13.08 9.73
C LEU A 62 -11.46 13.68 11.00
N THR A 63 -12.74 14.05 10.98
CA THR A 63 -13.49 14.49 12.16
C THR A 63 -13.55 13.40 13.22
N TYR A 64 -13.85 12.15 12.83
CA TYR A 64 -13.81 11.03 13.78
C TYR A 64 -12.42 10.82 14.37
N CYS A 65 -11.36 10.94 13.57
CA CYS A 65 -9.99 10.88 14.08
C CYS A 65 -9.72 12.01 15.08
N VAL A 66 -9.99 13.27 14.72
CA VAL A 66 -9.76 14.44 15.60
C VAL A 66 -10.50 14.31 16.94
N ASN A 67 -11.72 13.75 16.94
CA ASN A 67 -12.54 13.56 18.13
C ASN A 67 -12.23 12.27 18.91
N GLY A 68 -11.24 11.46 18.49
CA GLY A 68 -10.89 10.19 19.13
C GLY A 68 -11.93 9.09 18.96
N GLN A 69 -12.80 9.21 17.96
CA GLN A 69 -13.85 8.23 17.63
C GLN A 69 -13.28 7.11 16.74
N VAL A 70 -12.30 6.37 17.28
CA VAL A 70 -11.48 5.40 16.54
C VAL A 70 -12.33 4.34 15.81
N SER A 71 -13.33 3.76 16.48
CA SER A 71 -14.18 2.72 15.88
C SER A 71 -14.99 3.24 14.69
N GLN A 72 -15.45 4.50 14.77
CA GLN A 72 -16.21 5.14 13.68
C GLN A 72 -15.30 5.44 12.48
N ALA A 73 -14.10 5.98 12.72
CA ALA A 73 -13.10 6.19 11.68
C ALA A 73 -12.71 4.86 11.00
N TYR A 74 -12.43 3.82 11.79
CA TYR A 74 -12.09 2.49 11.27
C TYR A 74 -13.22 1.90 10.40
N SER A 75 -14.47 2.17 10.75
CA SER A 75 -15.62 1.66 10.00
C SER A 75 -15.70 2.17 8.55
N LEU A 76 -15.17 3.37 8.28
CA LEU A 76 -15.15 4.01 6.96
C LEU A 76 -14.02 3.50 6.04
N LEU A 77 -13.05 2.76 6.59
CA LEU A 77 -12.00 2.16 5.78
C LEU A 77 -12.56 1.05 4.88
N SER A 78 -11.99 0.93 3.69
CA SER A 78 -12.28 -0.19 2.78
C SER A 78 -11.86 -1.54 3.36
N ASN A 79 -12.44 -2.60 2.84
CA ASN A 79 -12.10 -3.98 3.17
C ASN A 79 -10.65 -4.30 2.85
N ASP A 80 -10.14 -3.83 1.70
CA ASP A 80 -8.74 -4.04 1.31
C ASP A 80 -7.77 -3.27 2.19
N CYS A 81 -8.05 -2.00 2.52
CA CYS A 81 -7.21 -1.23 3.44
C CYS A 81 -7.16 -1.87 4.84
N LYS A 82 -8.29 -2.39 5.32
CA LYS A 82 -8.32 -3.18 6.56
C LYS A 82 -7.46 -4.43 6.39
N LYS A 83 -7.72 -5.26 5.39
CA LYS A 83 -6.99 -6.53 5.18
C LYS A 83 -5.47 -6.33 5.06
N THR A 84 -5.04 -5.32 4.31
CA THR A 84 -3.63 -5.11 3.97
C THR A 84 -2.88 -4.32 5.06
N LEU A 85 -3.45 -3.23 5.57
CA LEU A 85 -2.73 -2.34 6.51
C LEU A 85 -3.21 -2.43 7.96
N TYR A 86 -4.52 -2.57 8.17
CA TYR A 86 -5.11 -2.50 9.50
C TYR A 86 -6.13 -3.61 9.75
N PRO A 87 -5.71 -4.89 9.87
CA PRO A 87 -6.63 -6.04 9.90
C PRO A 87 -7.61 -6.02 11.07
N THR A 88 -7.27 -5.25 12.10
CA THR A 88 -8.10 -5.04 13.28
C THR A 88 -8.21 -3.55 13.61
N GLU A 89 -9.29 -3.16 14.27
CA GLU A 89 -9.43 -1.82 14.83
C GLU A 89 -8.24 -1.49 15.75
N LYS A 90 -7.71 -2.47 16.49
CA LYS A 90 -6.55 -2.27 17.35
C LYS A 90 -5.29 -1.91 16.58
N SER A 91 -5.04 -2.57 15.44
CA SER A 91 -3.91 -2.22 14.57
C SER A 91 -4.07 -0.82 13.96
N PHE A 92 -5.30 -0.43 13.59
CA PHE A 92 -5.59 0.94 13.15
C PHE A 92 -5.31 1.96 14.26
N GLU A 93 -5.80 1.70 15.47
CA GLU A 93 -5.61 2.58 16.64
C GLU A 93 -4.12 2.83 16.91
N LEU A 94 -3.33 1.75 16.96
CA LEU A 94 -1.92 1.82 17.34
C LEU A 94 -1.04 2.39 16.22
N ASN A 95 -1.27 1.98 14.97
CA ASN A 95 -0.32 2.25 13.89
C ASN A 95 -0.70 3.49 13.06
N TYR A 96 -1.98 3.87 13.03
CA TYR A 96 -2.47 5.03 12.27
C TYR A 96 -2.92 6.17 13.18
N TYR A 97 -3.91 5.90 14.03
CA TYR A 97 -4.57 6.94 14.82
C TYR A 97 -3.59 7.58 15.80
N LYS A 98 -2.92 6.79 16.66
CA LYS A 98 -1.98 7.33 17.66
C LYS A 98 -0.76 8.02 17.06
N SER A 99 -0.30 7.60 15.89
CA SER A 99 0.85 8.23 15.23
C SER A 99 0.51 9.61 14.65
N LYS A 100 -0.77 9.90 14.38
CA LYS A 100 -1.20 11.13 13.67
C LYS A 100 -2.17 12.03 14.45
N PHE A 101 -2.94 11.50 15.40
CA PHE A 101 -4.09 12.17 16.03
C PHE A 101 -4.13 12.08 17.57
N ASP A 102 -3.04 11.67 18.24
CA ASP A 102 -2.99 11.57 19.72
C ASP A 102 -2.96 12.93 20.45
N THR A 103 -2.92 14.03 19.68
CA THR A 103 -3.11 15.39 20.19
C THR A 103 -4.18 16.08 19.34
N LYS A 104 -4.72 17.20 19.81
CA LYS A 104 -5.63 18.02 19.00
C LYS A 104 -4.97 18.39 17.65
N LYS A 105 -5.71 18.23 16.56
CA LYS A 105 -5.27 18.48 15.17
C LYS A 105 -6.28 19.35 14.43
N THR A 106 -5.79 19.98 13.37
CA THR A 106 -6.61 20.50 12.28
C THR A 106 -6.13 19.88 10.98
N TYR A 107 -6.93 19.97 9.91
CA TYR A 107 -6.58 19.37 8.63
C TYR A 107 -7.10 20.19 7.47
N ASP A 108 -6.46 19.99 6.32
CA ASP A 108 -6.99 20.31 4.99
C ASP A 108 -6.72 19.14 4.05
N PHE A 109 -7.45 19.09 2.94
CA PHE A 109 -7.25 18.09 1.90
C PHE A 109 -7.69 18.62 0.54
N GLN A 110 -7.06 18.10 -0.50
CA GLN A 110 -7.27 18.52 -1.89
C GLN A 110 -7.12 17.34 -2.84
N LEU A 111 -7.86 17.36 -3.95
CA LEU A 111 -7.82 16.31 -4.95
C LEU A 111 -6.44 16.26 -5.62
N TRP A 112 -5.74 15.15 -5.47
CA TRP A 112 -4.41 14.91 -6.04
C TRP A 112 -4.50 14.30 -7.44
N SER A 113 -5.26 13.21 -7.58
CA SER A 113 -5.50 12.54 -8.86
C SER A 113 -6.87 11.87 -8.92
N ALA A 114 -7.40 11.70 -10.13
CA ALA A 114 -8.63 10.98 -10.41
C ALA A 114 -8.42 10.13 -11.67
N ILE A 115 -8.05 8.85 -11.48
CA ILE A 115 -7.65 7.93 -12.55
C ILE A 115 -8.46 6.64 -12.38
N ASP A 116 -9.10 6.16 -13.45
CA ASP A 116 -9.84 4.89 -13.48
C ASP A 116 -10.78 4.69 -12.27
N LYS A 117 -11.59 5.71 -11.97
CA LYS A 117 -12.56 5.74 -10.84
C LYS A 117 -11.92 5.60 -9.45
N THR A 118 -10.61 5.77 -9.34
CA THR A 118 -9.88 5.90 -8.09
C THR A 118 -9.55 7.38 -7.87
N TYR A 119 -9.95 7.92 -6.73
CA TYR A 119 -9.81 9.35 -6.42
C TYR A 119 -8.86 9.53 -5.25
N VAL A 120 -7.65 10.01 -5.51
CA VAL A 120 -6.62 10.23 -4.50
C VAL A 120 -6.66 11.68 -4.04
N TYR A 121 -6.64 11.90 -2.74
CA TYR A 121 -6.56 13.19 -2.09
C TYR A 121 -5.25 13.30 -1.31
N GLN A 122 -4.57 14.43 -1.46
CA GLN A 122 -3.51 14.82 -0.54
C GLN A 122 -4.15 15.37 0.72
N VAL A 123 -3.74 14.87 1.87
CA VAL A 123 -4.24 15.26 3.19
C VAL A 123 -3.09 15.82 4.02
N ARG A 124 -3.32 16.99 4.63
CA ARG A 124 -2.35 17.64 5.52
C ARG A 124 -2.93 17.74 6.91
N ILE A 125 -2.24 17.16 7.89
CA ILE A 125 -2.67 17.12 9.30
C ILE A 125 -1.71 17.98 10.11
N TYR A 126 -2.23 19.07 10.66
CA TYR A 126 -1.47 20.05 11.43
C TYR A 126 -1.64 19.81 12.93
N GLY A 127 -0.63 20.21 13.71
CA GLY A 127 -0.82 20.42 15.15
C GLY A 127 -1.88 21.49 15.43
N ASP A 128 -2.35 21.57 16.67
CA ASP A 128 -3.32 22.59 17.07
C ASP A 128 -2.70 24.01 17.01
N MET A 129 -2.87 24.66 15.85
CA MET A 129 -2.38 26.01 15.54
C MET A 129 -3.03 27.07 16.45
N LEU A 130 -4.27 26.85 16.91
CA LEU A 130 -4.99 27.78 17.78
C LEU A 130 -4.48 27.73 19.22
N SER A 131 -4.18 26.52 19.73
CA SER A 131 -3.62 26.35 21.07
C SER A 131 -2.16 26.79 21.18
N SER A 132 -1.40 26.66 20.09
CA SER A 132 0.04 26.96 20.07
C SER A 132 0.34 28.42 19.73
N GLY A 133 -0.60 29.16 19.13
CA GLY A 133 -0.38 30.54 18.67
C GLY A 133 0.67 30.65 17.54
N MET A 134 1.15 29.52 17.02
CA MET A 134 2.14 29.46 15.95
C MET A 134 1.43 29.12 14.64
N ILE A 135 1.45 30.05 13.70
CA ILE A 135 1.07 29.80 12.31
C ILE A 135 2.34 29.33 11.60
N ASN A 136 2.72 28.06 11.76
CA ASN A 136 3.71 27.45 10.88
C ASN A 136 2.97 26.57 9.87
N ASN A 137 2.75 27.10 8.66
CA ASN A 137 2.07 26.37 7.57
C ASN A 137 2.93 25.24 6.97
N GLU A 138 4.19 25.11 7.41
CA GLU A 138 5.14 24.13 6.87
C GLU A 138 5.25 22.85 7.73
N ASP A 139 4.80 22.90 9.00
CA ASP A 139 4.86 21.75 9.91
C ASP A 139 3.53 20.95 9.88
N TYR A 140 3.44 20.00 8.95
CA TYR A 140 2.30 19.07 8.86
C TYR A 140 2.74 17.64 8.58
N ILE A 141 1.91 16.69 9.01
CA ILE A 141 1.99 15.31 8.55
C ILE A 141 1.24 15.23 7.23
N GLN A 142 1.91 14.79 6.17
CA GLN A 142 1.28 14.50 4.90
C GLN A 142 0.80 13.05 4.86
N ASP A 143 -0.39 12.84 4.34
CA ASP A 143 -0.94 11.52 4.01
C ASP A 143 -1.65 11.60 2.64
N TYR A 144 -1.94 10.45 2.08
CA TYR A 144 -2.75 10.33 0.87
C TYR A 144 -3.90 9.36 1.12
N PHE A 145 -5.11 9.84 0.85
CA PHE A 145 -6.32 9.05 0.97
C PHE A 145 -6.83 8.71 -0.41
N SER A 146 -7.35 7.49 -0.59
CA SER A 146 -8.01 7.12 -1.83
C SER A 146 -9.47 6.80 -1.55
N VAL A 147 -10.38 7.36 -2.35
CA VAL A 147 -11.80 7.01 -2.34
C VAL A 147 -12.06 6.01 -3.46
N ILE A 148 -12.54 4.83 -3.08
CA ILE A 148 -12.86 3.72 -3.98
C ILE A 148 -14.27 3.19 -3.69
N GLN A 149 -14.89 2.57 -4.69
CA GLN A 149 -16.16 1.88 -4.51
C GLN A 149 -15.88 0.46 -4.01
N ASP A 150 -16.39 0.12 -2.83
CA ASP A 150 -16.23 -1.17 -2.15
C ASP A 150 -17.62 -1.67 -1.73
N ASP A 151 -18.06 -2.79 -2.29
CA ASP A 151 -19.42 -3.32 -2.15
C ASP A 151 -20.54 -2.30 -2.47
N ASN A 152 -20.37 -1.52 -3.55
CA ASN A 152 -21.25 -0.43 -3.98
C ASN A 152 -21.33 0.80 -3.06
N VAL A 153 -20.52 0.85 -2.00
CA VAL A 153 -20.42 2.00 -1.10
C VAL A 153 -19.04 2.62 -1.25
N TYR A 154 -18.95 3.95 -1.27
CA TYR A 154 -17.64 4.61 -1.26
C TYR A 154 -16.97 4.49 0.11
N ARG A 155 -15.72 4.06 0.10
CA ARG A 155 -14.88 3.89 1.30
C ARG A 155 -13.50 4.51 1.09
N ILE A 156 -12.78 4.68 2.20
CA ILE A 156 -11.47 5.32 2.21
C ILE A 156 -10.35 4.28 2.38
N ASN A 157 -9.28 4.48 1.64
CA ASN A 157 -7.95 3.95 1.94
C ASN A 157 -7.08 5.08 2.51
N VAL A 158 -6.21 4.77 3.47
CA VAL A 158 -5.31 5.74 4.11
C VAL A 158 -3.85 5.25 4.06
N SER A 159 -2.90 6.06 4.55
CA SER A 159 -1.47 5.74 4.55
C SER A 159 -0.90 5.52 3.15
N GLY A 160 -1.43 6.24 2.17
CA GLY A 160 -1.01 6.13 0.77
C GLY A 160 -1.34 4.79 0.11
N TYR A 161 -2.14 3.92 0.73
CA TYR A 161 -2.70 2.77 0.04
C TYR A 161 -3.76 3.24 -0.95
N VAL A 162 -3.71 2.72 -2.17
CA VAL A 162 -4.55 3.20 -3.27
C VAL A 162 -5.64 2.21 -3.62
N LYS A 163 -5.29 0.97 -3.97
CA LYS A 163 -6.23 -0.09 -4.33
C LYS A 163 -5.55 -1.46 -4.33
N SER A 164 -6.36 -2.52 -4.29
CA SER A 164 -5.96 -3.88 -4.68
C SER A 164 -6.58 -4.23 -6.03
N THR A 165 -5.79 -4.82 -6.93
CA THR A 165 -6.30 -5.50 -8.14
C THR A 165 -6.06 -6.99 -7.95
N THR A 166 -7.11 -7.82 -8.00
CA THR A 166 -7.02 -9.28 -7.85
C THR A 166 -7.29 -9.99 -9.18
N TYR A 167 -6.55 -11.07 -9.45
CA TYR A 167 -6.63 -11.89 -10.65
C TYR A 167 -7.10 -13.31 -10.30
N GLY A 168 -7.91 -13.93 -11.17
CA GLY A 168 -8.32 -15.33 -11.00
C GLY A 168 -9.50 -15.54 -10.05
N TYR A 169 -9.73 -16.79 -9.59
CA TYR A 169 -11.06 -17.23 -9.16
C TYR A 169 -11.65 -16.42 -7.99
N ASN A 170 -12.67 -15.61 -8.36
CA ASN A 170 -13.47 -14.63 -7.63
C ASN A 170 -13.07 -13.13 -7.68
N GLY A 171 -12.21 -12.65 -8.59
CA GLY A 171 -11.97 -11.20 -8.77
C GLY A 171 -11.67 -10.78 -10.21
N ASP A 172 -12.61 -10.01 -10.79
CA ASP A 172 -12.76 -9.27 -12.07
C ASP A 172 -11.71 -9.27 -13.21
N GLU A 173 -10.54 -9.87 -13.09
CA GLU A 173 -9.52 -9.93 -14.16
C GLU A 173 -9.15 -11.38 -14.54
N THR A 174 -8.80 -11.57 -15.81
CA THR A 174 -8.39 -12.88 -16.34
C THR A 174 -7.16 -13.41 -15.60
N GLU A 175 -7.17 -14.70 -15.26
CA GLU A 175 -6.04 -15.39 -14.61
C GLU A 175 -4.71 -15.08 -15.32
N ARG A 176 -3.73 -14.65 -14.53
CA ARG A 176 -2.36 -14.37 -14.99
C ARG A 176 -1.46 -15.50 -14.51
N TYR A 177 -1.13 -16.40 -15.43
CA TYR A 177 -0.35 -17.61 -15.15
C TYR A 177 0.62 -17.93 -16.28
N VAL A 178 1.81 -18.40 -15.92
CA VAL A 178 2.79 -18.99 -16.84
C VAL A 178 3.36 -20.28 -16.24
N GLY A 179 3.52 -21.31 -17.07
CA GLY A 179 4.03 -22.61 -16.67
C GLY A 179 5.18 -23.05 -17.58
N GLU A 180 6.41 -23.00 -17.08
CA GLU A 180 7.61 -23.34 -17.83
C GLU A 180 8.65 -23.99 -16.92
N ASN A 181 9.52 -24.87 -17.46
CA ASN A 181 10.63 -25.45 -16.71
C ASN A 181 10.22 -26.16 -15.39
N ASN A 182 9.03 -26.78 -15.36
CA ASN A 182 8.40 -27.37 -14.17
C ASN A 182 8.06 -26.36 -13.06
N ILE A 183 8.00 -25.06 -13.38
CA ILE A 183 7.59 -24.00 -12.46
C ILE A 183 6.28 -23.40 -12.97
N GLY A 184 5.29 -23.29 -12.09
CA GLY A 184 4.06 -22.53 -12.32
C GLY A 184 4.08 -21.23 -11.55
N LEU A 185 4.02 -20.09 -12.24
CA LEU A 185 3.98 -18.76 -11.64
C LEU A 185 2.61 -18.12 -11.90
N MET A 186 1.89 -17.79 -10.82
CA MET A 186 0.58 -17.13 -10.86
C MET A 186 0.66 -15.78 -10.17
N LEU A 187 0.25 -14.70 -10.84
CA LEU A 187 0.01 -13.42 -10.17
C LEU A 187 -1.41 -13.45 -9.59
N LYS A 188 -1.53 -13.28 -8.27
CA LYS A 188 -2.82 -13.30 -7.56
C LYS A 188 -3.39 -11.90 -7.39
N SER A 189 -2.56 -10.94 -7.03
CA SER A 189 -3.00 -9.56 -6.85
C SER A 189 -1.85 -8.56 -6.92
N ILE A 190 -2.19 -7.29 -7.13
CA ILE A 190 -1.30 -6.14 -7.04
C ILE A 190 -1.91 -5.17 -6.03
N ASP A 191 -1.14 -4.83 -4.99
CA ASP A 191 -1.45 -3.76 -4.06
C ASP A 191 -0.71 -2.49 -4.50
N SER A 192 -1.46 -1.47 -4.92
CA SER A 192 -0.90 -0.18 -5.33
C SER A 192 -0.87 0.80 -4.16
N TYR A 193 0.29 1.44 -3.97
CA TYR A 193 0.51 2.55 -3.05
C TYR A 193 0.93 3.79 -3.84
N MET A 194 0.93 4.95 -3.18
CA MET A 194 1.34 6.20 -3.81
C MET A 194 2.74 6.15 -4.42
N ASP A 195 3.68 5.47 -3.76
CA ASP A 195 5.10 5.50 -4.14
C ASP A 195 5.61 4.16 -4.69
N TYR A 196 4.85 3.06 -4.51
CA TYR A 196 5.27 1.72 -4.91
C TYR A 196 4.09 0.79 -5.16
N GLU A 197 4.37 -0.38 -5.73
CA GLU A 197 3.42 -1.48 -5.85
C GLU A 197 3.99 -2.76 -5.25
N ILE A 198 3.13 -3.63 -4.72
CA ILE A 198 3.49 -4.98 -4.27
C ILE A 198 2.72 -6.00 -5.12
N TYR A 199 3.45 -6.91 -5.76
CA TYR A 199 2.90 -7.97 -6.59
C TYR A 199 2.92 -9.27 -5.79
N HIS A 200 1.75 -9.89 -5.65
CA HIS A 200 1.55 -11.10 -4.86
C HIS A 200 1.48 -12.32 -5.76
N PHE A 201 2.52 -13.15 -5.75
CA PHE A 201 2.63 -14.35 -6.55
C PHE A 201 2.32 -15.62 -5.76
N MET A 202 1.87 -16.65 -6.46
CA MET A 202 1.98 -18.04 -6.05
C MET A 202 2.91 -18.76 -7.02
N VAL A 203 3.97 -19.35 -6.48
CA VAL A 203 4.96 -20.13 -7.22
C VAL A 203 4.79 -21.59 -6.87
N ASN A 204 4.68 -22.44 -7.87
CA ASN A 204 4.58 -23.89 -7.74
C ASN A 204 5.83 -24.50 -8.35
N ASN A 205 6.63 -25.20 -7.55
CA ASN A 205 7.79 -25.93 -8.02
C ASN A 205 7.42 -27.41 -8.19
N TYR A 206 7.25 -27.87 -9.42
CA TYR A 206 6.95 -29.26 -9.75
C TYR A 206 8.21 -30.11 -10.01
N SER A 207 9.41 -29.54 -9.80
CA SER A 207 10.67 -30.27 -9.96
C SER A 207 11.04 -31.06 -8.70
N ASP A 208 12.04 -31.93 -8.84
CA ASP A 208 12.67 -32.68 -7.75
C ASP A 208 13.81 -31.92 -7.07
N LYS A 209 14.01 -30.64 -7.43
CA LYS A 209 15.08 -29.77 -6.92
C LYS A 209 14.51 -28.54 -6.23
N ASN A 210 15.25 -28.03 -5.25
CA ASN A 210 14.98 -26.71 -4.69
C ASN A 210 15.38 -25.66 -5.74
N ILE A 211 14.48 -24.71 -6.02
CA ILE A 211 14.77 -23.61 -6.93
C ILE A 211 14.96 -22.30 -6.17
N PHE A 212 15.76 -21.40 -6.73
CA PHE A 212 15.94 -20.06 -6.18
C PHE A 212 15.59 -19.02 -7.24
N LEU A 213 14.52 -18.26 -7.00
CA LEU A 213 13.89 -17.43 -8.03
C LEU A 213 14.72 -16.24 -8.47
N ASN A 214 15.61 -15.76 -7.59
CA ASN A 214 16.55 -14.72 -7.90
C ASN A 214 17.75 -14.85 -6.95
N PRO A 215 19.00 -14.84 -7.44
CA PRO A 215 20.18 -14.98 -6.58
C PRO A 215 20.44 -13.80 -5.65
N LEU A 216 19.66 -12.70 -5.75
CA LEU A 216 19.80 -11.46 -4.97
C LEU A 216 21.15 -10.74 -5.16
N GLU A 217 21.89 -11.09 -6.20
CA GLU A 217 23.19 -10.50 -6.54
C GLU A 217 23.07 -9.26 -7.42
N SER A 218 21.96 -9.14 -8.15
CA SER A 218 21.71 -8.02 -9.07
C SER A 218 20.22 -7.67 -9.12
N TYR A 219 19.94 -6.38 -8.99
CA TYR A 219 18.60 -5.81 -9.14
C TYR A 219 18.07 -5.88 -10.59
N GLU A 220 18.92 -6.22 -11.57
CA GLU A 220 18.57 -6.23 -12.99
C GLU A 220 17.87 -7.52 -13.44
N THR A 221 17.79 -8.52 -12.56
CA THR A 221 17.29 -9.86 -12.93
C THR A 221 15.83 -10.11 -12.55
N LEU A 222 15.17 -9.12 -11.94
CA LEU A 222 13.75 -9.14 -11.61
C LEU A 222 13.17 -7.73 -11.77
N TYR A 223 12.33 -7.54 -12.78
CA TYR A 223 11.81 -6.23 -13.16
C TYR A 223 10.45 -6.32 -13.84
N LEU A 224 9.74 -5.19 -13.86
CA LEU A 224 8.58 -4.96 -14.71
C LEU A 224 9.02 -4.38 -16.05
N VAL A 225 8.27 -4.64 -17.11
CA VAL A 225 8.41 -3.93 -18.38
C VAL A 225 7.14 -3.14 -18.68
N ASP A 226 7.30 -1.85 -18.96
CA ASP A 226 6.18 -0.99 -19.34
C ASP A 226 5.88 -1.03 -20.84
N ASP A 227 4.79 -0.37 -21.25
CA ASP A 227 4.33 -0.24 -22.63
C ASP A 227 5.31 0.52 -23.57
N LYS A 228 6.41 1.04 -23.02
CA LYS A 228 7.49 1.71 -23.74
C LYS A 228 8.81 0.92 -23.66
N ASP A 229 8.76 -0.34 -23.20
CA ASP A 229 9.92 -1.23 -23.04
C ASP A 229 10.93 -0.75 -21.98
N ASN A 230 10.53 0.12 -21.04
CA ASN A 230 11.38 0.51 -19.92
C ASN A 230 11.32 -0.55 -18.82
N HIS A 231 12.46 -0.77 -18.16
CA HIS A 231 12.58 -1.71 -17.04
C HIS A 231 12.41 -0.98 -15.71
N ILE A 232 11.56 -1.53 -14.84
CA ILE A 232 11.39 -1.06 -13.44
C ILE A 232 11.82 -2.19 -12.52
N ASN A 233 13.01 -2.05 -11.93
CA ASN A 233 13.61 -3.08 -11.08
C ASN A 233 12.85 -3.29 -9.77
N ALA A 234 12.84 -4.53 -9.28
CA ALA A 234 12.32 -4.86 -7.97
C ALA A 234 13.20 -4.29 -6.84
N MET A 235 12.56 -3.93 -5.73
CA MET A 235 13.22 -3.55 -4.49
C MET A 235 13.61 -4.82 -3.71
N LEU A 236 14.81 -5.34 -3.95
CA LEU A 236 15.27 -6.59 -3.32
C LEU A 236 15.81 -6.40 -1.88
N THR A 237 15.92 -5.18 -1.38
CA THR A 237 16.55 -4.88 -0.08
C THR A 237 15.80 -5.46 1.13
N GLU A 238 14.50 -5.71 0.98
CA GLU A 238 13.65 -6.28 2.02
C GLU A 238 13.45 -7.80 1.85
N ILE A 239 14.01 -8.39 0.78
CA ILE A 239 13.83 -9.81 0.42
C ILE A 239 14.98 -10.63 0.98
N THR A 240 14.64 -11.75 1.61
CA THR A 240 15.61 -12.74 2.09
C THR A 240 15.75 -13.90 1.12
N GLU A 241 16.82 -14.67 1.28
CA GLU A 241 17.04 -15.91 0.52
C GLU A 241 15.90 -16.90 0.73
N ASP A 242 15.41 -17.03 1.96
CA ASP A 242 14.26 -17.88 2.27
C ASP A 242 13.02 -17.43 1.51
N ASP A 243 12.78 -16.15 1.25
CA ASP A 243 11.58 -15.70 0.53
C ASP A 243 11.52 -16.23 -0.91
N PHE A 244 12.69 -16.37 -1.56
CA PHE A 244 12.81 -16.80 -2.97
C PHE A 244 13.23 -18.26 -3.15
N LEU A 245 13.59 -18.95 -2.08
CA LEU A 245 13.80 -20.40 -2.08
C LEU A 245 12.43 -21.11 -2.11
N VAL A 246 12.19 -21.91 -3.15
CA VAL A 246 10.98 -22.75 -3.27
C VAL A 246 11.41 -24.20 -3.33
N ASN A 247 11.03 -24.99 -2.32
CA ASN A 247 11.49 -26.38 -2.24
C ASN A 247 10.87 -27.25 -3.33
N ALA A 248 11.51 -28.38 -3.61
CA ALA A 248 10.98 -29.39 -4.52
C ALA A 248 9.53 -29.77 -4.17
N ASN A 249 8.64 -29.80 -5.16
CA ASN A 249 7.23 -30.15 -5.00
C ASN A 249 6.44 -29.24 -4.03
N GLU A 250 6.88 -28.00 -3.81
CA GLU A 250 6.23 -27.03 -2.93
C GLU A 250 5.48 -25.93 -3.72
N SER A 251 4.39 -25.44 -3.13
CA SER A 251 3.73 -24.19 -3.52
C SER A 251 4.02 -23.11 -2.47
N LYS A 252 4.48 -21.93 -2.92
CA LYS A 252 4.86 -20.82 -2.04
C LYS A 252 4.29 -19.50 -2.50
N ASN A 253 3.85 -18.69 -1.55
CA ASN A 253 3.44 -17.31 -1.80
C ASN A 253 4.63 -16.37 -1.66
N ILE A 254 4.77 -15.43 -2.59
CA ILE A 254 5.90 -14.51 -2.65
C ILE A 254 5.40 -13.13 -2.99
N ASP A 255 5.88 -12.14 -2.27
CA ASP A 255 5.52 -10.73 -2.45
C ASP A 255 6.74 -9.97 -2.98
N ILE A 256 6.56 -9.22 -4.07
CA ILE A 256 7.65 -8.50 -4.74
C ILE A 256 7.27 -7.02 -4.85
N LYS A 257 8.08 -6.15 -4.25
CA LYS A 257 7.88 -4.71 -4.25
C LYS A 257 8.61 -4.05 -5.42
N PHE A 258 7.94 -3.14 -6.12
CA PHE A 258 8.50 -2.37 -7.23
C PHE A 258 8.36 -0.86 -6.97
N ASN A 259 9.39 -0.09 -7.33
CA ASN A 259 9.39 1.37 -7.19
C ASN A 259 8.56 2.05 -8.28
N ARG A 260 7.25 1.83 -8.24
CA ARG A 260 6.29 2.35 -9.21
C ARG A 260 5.24 3.18 -8.49
N ALA A 261 5.34 4.50 -8.63
CA ALA A 261 4.41 5.44 -8.03
C ALA A 261 3.03 5.42 -8.73
N TYR A 262 1.96 5.69 -7.98
CA TYR A 262 0.59 5.83 -8.48
C TYR A 262 0.36 7.18 -9.17
N THR A 263 1.18 7.46 -10.16
CA THR A 263 1.09 8.63 -11.06
C THR A 263 1.56 8.28 -12.47
N THR A 264 2.00 7.04 -12.71
CA THR A 264 2.58 6.64 -14.00
C THR A 264 1.49 6.45 -15.05
N THR A 265 1.60 7.20 -16.14
CA THR A 265 0.75 7.04 -17.34
C THR A 265 1.11 5.83 -18.20
N THR A 266 2.17 5.10 -17.82
CA THR A 266 2.63 3.90 -18.51
C THR A 266 2.02 2.65 -17.88
N ASN A 267 1.48 1.79 -18.73
CA ASN A 267 0.94 0.51 -18.33
C ASN A 267 2.07 -0.52 -18.26
N VAL A 268 2.06 -1.36 -17.25
CA VAL A 268 2.99 -2.50 -17.17
C VAL A 268 2.43 -3.62 -18.02
N THR A 269 3.27 -4.20 -18.86
CA THR A 269 2.90 -5.27 -19.80
C THR A 269 3.34 -6.64 -19.32
N LYS A 270 4.45 -6.74 -18.57
CA LYS A 270 4.95 -8.02 -18.05
C LYS A 270 5.82 -7.86 -16.81
N VAL A 271 5.95 -8.96 -16.05
CA VAL A 271 6.95 -9.14 -14.99
C VAL A 271 7.95 -10.20 -15.45
N CYS A 272 9.24 -9.91 -15.32
CA CYS A 272 10.33 -10.75 -15.79
C CYS A 272 11.20 -11.24 -14.63
N PHE A 273 11.42 -12.55 -14.56
CA PHE A 273 12.45 -13.19 -13.74
C PHE A 273 13.50 -13.73 -14.70
N GLU A 274 14.65 -13.08 -14.82
CA GLU A 274 15.64 -13.46 -15.85
C GLU A 274 16.57 -14.60 -15.44
N ARG A 275 16.77 -14.77 -14.12
CA ARG A 275 17.81 -15.66 -13.58
C ARG A 275 17.31 -16.48 -12.41
N ILE A 276 16.44 -17.45 -12.70
CA ILE A 276 16.05 -18.50 -11.76
C ILE A 276 17.13 -19.58 -11.74
N ILE A 277 17.59 -19.95 -10.55
CA ILE A 277 18.52 -21.06 -10.30
C ILE A 277 17.71 -22.36 -10.25
N ARG A 278 18.04 -23.31 -11.13
CA ARG A 278 17.30 -24.58 -11.26
C ARG A 278 17.59 -25.59 -10.13
N ASP A 279 18.82 -25.62 -9.64
CA ASP A 279 19.26 -26.49 -8.53
C ASP A 279 20.03 -25.64 -7.52
N TYR A 280 19.30 -25.17 -6.51
CA TYR A 280 19.83 -24.32 -5.45
C TYR A 280 20.93 -25.01 -4.63
N ASP A 281 20.81 -26.31 -4.37
CA ASP A 281 21.81 -27.07 -3.61
C ASP A 281 23.15 -27.11 -4.37
N SER A 282 23.09 -27.35 -5.68
CA SER A 282 24.27 -27.30 -6.55
C SER A 282 24.85 -25.89 -6.66
N PHE A 283 24.00 -24.86 -6.75
CA PHE A 283 24.41 -23.45 -6.77
C PHE A 283 25.21 -23.05 -5.52
N LEU A 284 24.79 -23.48 -4.32
CA LEU A 284 25.52 -23.20 -3.07
C LEU A 284 26.96 -23.74 -3.09
N THR A 285 27.19 -24.87 -3.77
CA THR A 285 28.53 -25.49 -3.85
C THR A 285 29.43 -24.88 -4.92
N ALA A 286 28.86 -24.20 -5.92
CA ALA A 286 29.55 -23.81 -7.15
C ALA A 286 29.20 -22.39 -7.63
N LYS A 287 28.85 -21.49 -6.71
CA LYS A 287 28.26 -20.16 -6.95
C LYS A 287 28.88 -19.38 -8.12
N GLU A 288 30.20 -19.22 -8.12
CA GLU A 288 30.96 -18.46 -9.15
C GLU A 288 30.92 -19.09 -10.56
N THR A 289 30.64 -20.39 -10.64
CA THR A 289 30.70 -21.17 -11.89
C THR A 289 29.33 -21.71 -12.32
N TYR A 290 28.31 -21.50 -11.50
CA TYR A 290 26.98 -22.06 -11.71
C TYR A 290 26.25 -21.32 -12.84
N ASN A 291 25.83 -22.09 -13.86
CA ASN A 291 25.23 -21.55 -15.09
C ASN A 291 23.90 -22.22 -15.49
N ASP A 292 23.40 -23.20 -14.73
CA ASP A 292 22.09 -23.82 -15.00
C ASP A 292 20.96 -22.95 -14.44
N VAL A 293 20.66 -21.90 -15.21
CA VAL A 293 19.64 -20.91 -14.93
C VAL A 293 18.66 -20.80 -16.08
N PHE A 294 17.48 -20.26 -15.81
CA PHE A 294 16.49 -19.94 -16.84
C PHE A 294 15.71 -18.68 -16.47
N GLY A 295 15.07 -18.07 -17.47
CA GLY A 295 14.14 -16.96 -17.27
C GLY A 295 12.69 -17.41 -17.44
N ILE A 296 11.77 -16.70 -16.80
CA ILE A 296 10.33 -16.81 -16.98
C ILE A 296 9.71 -15.41 -16.96
N SER A 297 8.66 -15.19 -17.73
CA SER A 297 7.94 -13.91 -17.75
C SER A 297 6.45 -14.13 -17.76
N ILE A 298 5.72 -13.24 -17.10
CA ILE A 298 4.27 -13.26 -16.98
C ILE A 298 3.71 -11.95 -17.56
N GLU A 299 2.82 -12.07 -18.55
CA GLU A 299 2.12 -10.94 -19.16
C GLU A 299 0.98 -10.43 -18.25
N LEU A 300 0.70 -9.13 -18.29
CA LEU A 300 -0.29 -8.43 -17.44
C LEU A 300 -1.49 -7.88 -18.20
#